data_AF-A0A7X7RM68-F1
#
_entry.id   AF-A0A7X7RM68-F1
#
_cell.length_a   1.000
_cell.length_b   1.000
_cell.length_c   1.000
_cell.angle_alpha   90.00
_cell.angle_beta   90.00
_cell.angle_gamma   90.00
#
_symmetry.space_group_name_H-M   'P 1'
#
loop_
_entity.id
_entity.type
_entity.pdbx_description
1 polymer ?
#
loop_
_entity_poly.entity_id
_entity_poly.type
_entity_poly.pdbx_seq_one_letter_code
_entity_poly.pdbx_strand_id
1 'polypeptide(L)'
;MATKPVWVLVGVCAACAVTAEPLSAQRLDALGARYGVDTLREYRLLERERTEQPRTHTGIFDEAARRGQAFHPQATILPDDRDPLDIVLRRTRALFQDLARQVDLAPLGERLAALQQSAARVQPDEQEARIALLQRLLALRREIAFANPLLASISKILFITREALPTDEYHWGVHMCDQYFGFHATLHGTTQGNGLYALEGPWSAQPRARNLLADSTVASGPRRGERLDNGGFLAPDVSYDGRQILFAYTDGDPSIRVWNARTAFHIFR
;
A
#
# COMPACT_ATOMS: atom_id res chain seq x y z
N MET A 1 -44.06 -31.47 -57.71
CA MET A 1 -43.28 -32.59 -57.10
C MET A 1 -41.82 -32.15 -57.08
N ALA A 2 -41.42 -31.44 -56.03
CA ALA A 2 -40.79 -31.94 -54.79
C ALA A 2 -39.26 -31.99 -54.93
N THR A 3 -38.64 -30.85 -54.62
CA THR A 3 -37.20 -30.63 -54.47
C THR A 3 -36.69 -31.37 -53.22
N LYS A 4 -35.62 -32.15 -53.37
CA LYS A 4 -34.95 -32.86 -52.25
C LYS A 4 -34.08 -31.88 -51.45
N PRO A 5 -34.08 -31.91 -50.11
CA PRO A 5 -33.17 -31.09 -49.32
C PRO A 5 -31.78 -31.74 -49.26
N VAL A 6 -30.76 -30.94 -49.51
CA VAL A 6 -29.35 -31.27 -49.24
C VAL A 6 -29.06 -30.84 -47.81
N TRP A 7 -28.67 -31.77 -46.94
CA TRP A 7 -28.23 -31.48 -45.59
C TRP A 7 -26.74 -31.16 -45.60
N VAL A 8 -26.40 -29.89 -45.36
CA VAL A 8 -25.03 -29.46 -45.07
C VAL A 8 -24.81 -29.62 -43.57
N LEU A 9 -24.00 -30.60 -43.15
CA LEU A 9 -23.50 -30.67 -41.79
C LEU A 9 -22.45 -29.56 -41.61
N VAL A 10 -22.87 -28.44 -41.01
CA VAL A 10 -21.94 -27.46 -40.44
C VAL A 10 -21.51 -27.99 -39.09
N GLY A 11 -20.32 -28.59 -39.03
CA GLY A 11 -19.67 -28.95 -37.78
C GLY A 11 -19.29 -27.68 -37.02
N VAL A 12 -20.11 -27.28 -36.04
CA VAL A 12 -19.72 -26.28 -35.05
C VAL A 12 -18.77 -26.98 -34.08
N CYS A 13 -17.47 -26.81 -34.30
CA CYS A 13 -16.47 -27.12 -33.29
C CYS A 13 -16.57 -26.05 -32.21
N ALA A 14 -17.47 -26.25 -31.25
CA ALA A 14 -17.52 -25.47 -30.03
C ALA A 14 -16.27 -25.82 -29.22
N ALA A 15 -15.19 -25.09 -29.44
CA ALA A 15 -14.13 -24.99 -28.45
C ALA A 15 -14.77 -24.35 -27.21
N CYS A 16 -15.25 -25.18 -26.28
CA CYS A 16 -15.59 -24.74 -24.95
C CYS A 16 -14.29 -24.23 -24.30
N ALA A 17 -14.01 -22.94 -24.46
CA ALA A 17 -13.11 -22.24 -23.57
C ALA A 17 -13.78 -22.29 -22.20
N VAL A 18 -13.40 -23.29 -21.39
CA VAL A 18 -13.75 -23.31 -19.98
C VAL A 18 -12.98 -22.15 -19.38
N THR A 19 -13.61 -20.97 -19.33
CA THR A 19 -13.09 -19.86 -18.54
C THR A 19 -13.05 -20.35 -17.11
N ALA A 20 -11.85 -20.51 -16.54
CA ALA A 20 -11.74 -20.93 -15.15
C ALA A 20 -12.51 -19.92 -14.29
N GLU A 21 -13.41 -20.41 -13.43
CA GLU A 21 -14.11 -19.51 -12.52
C GLU A 21 -13.08 -18.79 -11.64
N PRO A 22 -13.26 -17.47 -11.40
CA PRO A 22 -12.38 -16.74 -10.51
C PRO A 22 -12.35 -17.41 -9.13
N LEU A 23 -11.20 -17.36 -8.46
CA LEU A 23 -11.10 -17.88 -7.10
C LEU A 23 -12.11 -17.17 -6.20
N SER A 24 -12.81 -17.95 -5.36
CA SER A 24 -13.67 -17.36 -4.34
C SER A 24 -12.85 -16.51 -3.37
N ALA A 25 -13.48 -15.52 -2.73
CA ALA A 25 -12.83 -14.66 -1.74
C ALA A 25 -12.10 -15.48 -0.66
N GLN A 26 -12.73 -16.54 -0.15
CA GLN A 26 -12.14 -17.46 0.82
C GLN A 26 -10.88 -18.17 0.30
N ARG A 27 -10.88 -18.59 -0.98
CA ARG A 27 -9.69 -19.22 -1.58
C ARG A 27 -8.57 -18.21 -1.78
N LEU A 28 -8.90 -16.98 -2.19
CA LEU A 28 -7.95 -15.87 -2.25
C LEU A 28 -7.39 -15.51 -0.86
N ASP A 29 -8.17 -15.61 0.21
CA ASP A 29 -7.69 -15.40 1.59
C ASP A 29 -6.67 -16.46 2.01
N ALA A 30 -6.96 -17.73 1.70
CA ALA A 30 -6.05 -18.83 2.01
C ALA A 30 -4.67 -18.68 1.33
N LEU A 31 -4.62 -18.03 0.16
CA LEU A 31 -3.37 -17.75 -0.54
C LEU A 31 -2.44 -16.77 0.21
N GLY A 32 -2.97 -15.98 1.15
CA GLY A 32 -2.17 -15.06 1.97
C GLY A 32 -1.11 -15.79 2.81
N ALA A 33 -1.41 -17.00 3.29
CA ALA A 33 -0.44 -17.82 4.02
C ALA A 33 0.74 -18.29 3.15
N ARG A 34 0.51 -18.44 1.84
CA ARG A 34 1.51 -18.94 0.88
C ARG A 34 2.32 -17.81 0.24
N TYR A 35 1.64 -16.74 -0.18
CA TYR A 35 2.25 -15.67 -0.99
C TYR A 35 2.41 -14.34 -0.22
N GLY A 36 2.02 -14.32 1.06
CA GLY A 36 2.11 -13.16 1.93
C GLY A 36 0.86 -12.28 1.86
N VAL A 37 0.47 -11.74 3.02
CA VAL A 37 -0.73 -10.90 3.18
C VAL A 37 -0.67 -9.61 2.34
N ASP A 38 0.51 -9.02 2.21
CA ASP A 38 0.70 -7.77 1.45
C ASP A 38 0.56 -7.99 -0.07
N THR A 39 1.03 -9.12 -0.58
CA THR A 39 0.84 -9.52 -1.99
C THR A 39 -0.65 -9.61 -2.31
N LEU A 40 -1.42 -10.27 -1.45
CA LEU A 40 -2.86 -10.44 -1.65
C LEU A 40 -3.61 -9.12 -1.47
N ARG A 41 -3.14 -8.24 -0.56
CA ARG A 41 -3.68 -6.89 -0.40
C ARG A 41 -3.49 -6.06 -1.67
N GLU A 42 -2.28 -6.01 -2.23
CA GLU A 42 -1.99 -5.32 -3.49
C GLU A 42 -2.84 -5.88 -4.63
N TYR A 43 -2.90 -7.21 -4.77
CA TYR A 43 -3.69 -7.87 -5.80
C TYR A 43 -5.17 -7.45 -5.74
N ARG A 44 -5.79 -7.53 -4.57
CA ARG A 44 -7.20 -7.17 -4.38
C ARG A 44 -7.46 -5.69 -4.61
N LEU A 45 -6.58 -4.82 -4.12
CA LEU A 45 -6.72 -3.38 -4.29
C LEU A 45 -6.76 -3.03 -5.77
N LEU A 46 -5.77 -3.51 -6.53
CA LEU A 46 -5.68 -3.23 -7.97
C LEU A 46 -6.80 -3.91 -8.76
N GLU A 47 -7.19 -5.14 -8.40
CA GLU A 47 -8.29 -5.82 -9.08
C GLU A 47 -9.62 -5.10 -8.84
N ARG A 48 -9.83 -4.60 -7.62
CA ARG A 48 -10.98 -3.76 -7.29
C ARG A 48 -10.95 -2.46 -8.08
N GLU A 49 -9.84 -1.73 -8.08
CA GLU A 49 -9.71 -0.47 -8.83
C GLU A 49 -9.88 -0.65 -10.35
N ARG A 50 -9.50 -1.81 -10.88
CA ARG A 50 -9.64 -2.16 -12.30
C ARG A 50 -11.08 -2.52 -12.68
N THR A 51 -11.80 -3.21 -11.80
CA THR A 51 -13.13 -3.77 -12.10
C THR A 51 -14.29 -2.92 -11.58
N GLU A 52 -14.10 -2.18 -10.49
CA GLU A 52 -15.11 -1.32 -9.90
C GLU A 52 -14.96 0.11 -10.40
N GLN A 53 -16.03 0.63 -11.01
CA GLN A 53 -16.08 2.05 -11.33
C GLN A 53 -16.26 2.86 -10.03
N PRO A 54 -15.46 3.92 -9.82
CA PRO A 54 -15.69 4.81 -8.69
C PRO A 54 -17.12 5.33 -8.72
N ARG A 55 -17.86 5.21 -7.61
CA ARG A 55 -19.16 5.87 -7.48
C ARG A 55 -18.91 7.36 -7.36
N THR A 56 -19.01 8.04 -8.48
CA THR A 56 -18.80 9.48 -8.55
C THR A 56 -20.12 10.23 -8.33
N HIS A 57 -20.10 11.25 -7.48
CA HIS A 57 -21.14 12.27 -7.49
C HIS A 57 -21.22 12.94 -8.88
N THR A 58 -22.37 13.53 -9.21
CA THR A 58 -22.54 14.27 -10.46
C THR A 58 -21.48 15.37 -10.61
N GLY A 59 -20.92 15.51 -11.82
CA GLY A 59 -19.90 16.54 -12.13
C GLY A 59 -18.45 16.06 -12.06
N ILE A 60 -18.19 14.77 -11.82
CA ILE A 60 -16.83 14.22 -11.88
C ILE A 60 -16.45 13.87 -13.33
N PHE A 61 -15.21 14.19 -13.69
CA PHE A 61 -14.57 13.88 -14.96
C PHE A 61 -14.69 12.40 -15.35
N ASP A 62 -14.88 12.13 -16.65
CA ASP A 62 -14.80 10.77 -17.19
C ASP A 62 -13.41 10.15 -17.02
N GLU A 63 -13.28 8.86 -17.35
CA GLU A 63 -12.00 8.15 -17.21
C GLU A 63 -10.86 8.81 -17.98
N ALA A 64 -11.12 9.31 -19.18
CA ALA A 64 -10.10 9.94 -20.02
C ALA A 64 -9.59 11.24 -19.37
N ALA A 65 -10.51 12.09 -18.89
CA ALA A 65 -10.17 13.33 -18.22
C ALA A 65 -9.47 13.08 -16.86
N ARG A 66 -9.87 12.03 -16.10
CA ARG A 66 -9.12 11.63 -14.89
C ARG A 66 -7.70 11.17 -15.22
N ARG A 67 -7.51 10.36 -16.27
CA ARG A 67 -6.17 9.96 -16.72
C ARG A 67 -5.32 11.16 -17.15
N GLY A 68 -5.94 12.17 -17.76
CA GLY A 68 -5.27 13.42 -18.15
C GLY A 68 -4.75 14.26 -16.97
N GLN A 69 -5.22 14.03 -15.74
CA GLN A 69 -4.74 14.70 -14.53
C GLN A 69 -3.52 14.02 -13.91
N ALA A 70 -3.20 12.78 -14.31
CA ALA A 70 -2.06 12.07 -13.77
C ALA A 70 -0.76 12.70 -14.29
N PHE A 71 0.14 13.06 -13.37
CA PHE A 71 1.47 13.56 -13.73
C PHE A 71 2.25 12.59 -14.63
N HIS A 72 2.13 11.29 -14.35
CA HIS A 72 2.74 10.24 -15.16
C HIS A 72 1.70 9.19 -15.58
N PRO A 73 1.50 8.91 -16.88
CA PRO A 73 0.48 7.98 -17.34
C PRO A 73 0.62 6.57 -16.78
N GLN A 74 1.85 6.13 -16.46
CA GLN A 74 2.05 4.80 -15.87
C GLN A 74 1.44 4.65 -14.47
N ALA A 75 1.13 5.76 -13.78
CA ALA A 75 0.46 5.75 -12.49
C ALA A 75 -1.01 5.35 -12.57
N THR A 76 -1.64 5.39 -13.75
CA THR A 76 -3.03 4.98 -13.94
C THR A 76 -3.13 3.49 -14.31
N ILE A 77 -4.35 2.95 -14.25
CA ILE A 77 -4.68 1.66 -14.84
C ILE A 77 -5.00 1.91 -16.32
N LEU A 78 -4.35 1.14 -17.20
CA LEU A 78 -4.47 1.27 -18.65
C LEU A 78 -5.43 0.21 -19.21
N PRO A 79 -6.08 0.47 -20.36
CA PRO A 79 -6.98 -0.50 -20.99
C PRO A 79 -6.35 -1.87 -21.27
N ASP A 80 -5.05 -1.91 -21.55
CA ASP A 80 -4.30 -3.14 -21.85
C ASP A 80 -3.90 -3.92 -20.59
N ASP A 81 -4.12 -3.38 -19.39
CA ASP A 81 -3.83 -4.08 -18.15
C ASP A 81 -4.90 -5.15 -17.88
N ARG A 82 -4.57 -6.42 -18.13
CA ARG A 82 -5.55 -7.52 -18.01
C ARG A 82 -5.83 -7.90 -16.56
N ASP A 83 -4.87 -7.70 -15.67
CA ASP A 83 -4.92 -8.08 -14.27
C ASP A 83 -3.89 -7.27 -13.42
N PRO A 84 -3.88 -7.43 -12.08
CA PRO A 84 -2.93 -6.75 -11.20
C PRO A 84 -1.45 -7.01 -11.53
N LEU A 85 -1.11 -8.20 -12.03
CA LEU A 85 0.26 -8.52 -12.43
C LEU A 85 0.72 -7.63 -13.59
N ASP A 86 -0.11 -7.46 -14.62
CA ASP A 86 0.22 -6.61 -15.78
C ASP A 86 0.43 -5.14 -15.35
N ILE A 87 -0.44 -4.60 -14.48
CA ILE A 87 -0.33 -3.24 -13.92
C ILE A 87 1.03 -3.06 -13.23
N VAL A 88 1.35 -3.95 -12.29
CA VAL A 88 2.58 -3.83 -11.49
C VAL A 88 3.82 -4.05 -12.36
N LEU A 89 3.76 -4.94 -13.35
CA LEU A 89 4.87 -5.23 -14.25
C LEU A 89 5.22 -4.03 -15.10
N ARG A 90 4.20 -3.42 -15.70
CA ARG A 90 4.33 -2.19 -16.48
C ARG A 90 4.90 -1.04 -15.64
N ARG A 91 4.37 -0.80 -14.43
CA ARG A 91 4.87 0.22 -13.50
C ARG A 91 6.31 -0.04 -13.08
N THR A 92 6.66 -1.31 -12.80
CA THR A 92 8.02 -1.71 -12.42
C THR A 92 9.00 -1.50 -13.57
N ARG A 93 8.59 -1.77 -14.81
CA ARG A 93 9.40 -1.47 -16.00
C ARG A 93 9.65 0.02 -16.19
N ALA A 94 8.63 0.86 -15.96
CA ALA A 94 8.79 2.30 -16.02
C ALA A 94 9.80 2.81 -14.96
N LEU A 95 9.70 2.31 -13.73
CA LEU A 95 10.66 2.61 -12.66
C LEU A 95 12.09 2.14 -13.03
N PHE A 96 12.24 0.92 -13.54
CA PHE A 96 13.52 0.39 -13.99
C PHE A 96 14.15 1.27 -15.07
N GLN A 97 13.38 1.64 -16.10
CA GLN A 97 13.86 2.49 -17.20
C GLN A 97 14.30 3.87 -16.71
N ASP A 98 13.59 4.43 -15.74
CA ASP A 98 13.95 5.72 -15.14
C ASP A 98 15.29 5.65 -14.40
N LEU A 99 15.44 4.66 -13.51
CA LEU A 99 16.60 4.49 -12.65
C LEU A 99 17.83 3.94 -13.37
N ALA A 100 17.67 3.10 -14.40
CA ALA A 100 18.78 2.53 -15.17
C ALA A 100 19.63 3.60 -15.89
N ARG A 101 19.12 4.83 -16.00
CA ARG A 101 19.87 5.99 -16.51
C ARG A 101 20.84 6.59 -15.50
N GLN A 102 20.70 6.25 -14.22
CA GLN A 102 21.40 6.87 -13.09
C GLN A 102 22.24 5.87 -12.30
N VAL A 103 21.88 4.60 -12.31
CA VAL A 103 22.54 3.51 -11.57
C VAL A 103 22.57 2.24 -12.42
N ASP A 104 23.61 1.43 -12.25
CA ASP A 104 23.69 0.13 -12.92
C ASP A 104 22.67 -0.84 -12.31
N LEU A 105 21.69 -1.24 -13.13
CA LEU A 105 20.65 -2.19 -12.78
C LEU A 105 20.67 -3.45 -13.65
N ALA A 106 21.75 -3.72 -14.40
CA ALA A 106 21.78 -4.81 -15.38
C ALA A 106 21.29 -6.17 -14.80
N PRO A 107 21.74 -6.63 -13.61
CA PRO A 107 21.26 -7.88 -13.03
C PRO A 107 19.76 -7.88 -12.69
N LEU A 108 19.22 -6.73 -12.28
CA LEU A 108 17.78 -6.59 -11.99
C LEU A 108 16.96 -6.53 -13.30
N GLY A 109 17.53 -5.98 -14.36
CA GLY A 109 16.93 -5.93 -15.69
C GLY A 109 16.73 -7.33 -16.29
N GLU A 110 17.71 -8.22 -16.15
CA GLU A 110 17.59 -9.62 -16.58
C GLU A 110 16.46 -10.35 -15.83
N ARG A 111 16.39 -10.16 -14.50
CA ARG A 111 15.31 -10.72 -13.67
C ARG A 111 13.94 -10.18 -14.06
N LEU A 112 13.84 -8.88 -14.37
CA LEU A 112 12.60 -8.24 -14.82
C LEU A 112 12.17 -8.80 -16.19
N ALA A 113 13.11 -8.95 -17.13
CA ALA A 113 12.83 -9.52 -18.44
C ALA A 113 12.34 -10.98 -18.33
N ALA A 114 12.96 -11.79 -17.47
CA ALA A 114 12.52 -13.16 -17.21
C ALA A 114 11.09 -13.21 -16.63
N LEU A 115 10.77 -12.36 -15.65
CA LEU A 115 9.42 -12.25 -15.10
C LEU A 115 8.41 -11.80 -16.16
N GLN A 116 8.77 -10.86 -17.03
CA GLN A 116 7.91 -10.40 -18.12
C GLN A 116 7.61 -11.54 -19.11
N GLN A 117 8.60 -12.38 -19.43
CA GLN A 117 8.41 -13.56 -20.27
C GLN A 117 7.51 -14.61 -19.60
N SER A 118 7.67 -14.84 -18.29
CA SER A 118 6.78 -15.75 -17.55
C SER A 118 5.34 -15.23 -17.51
N ALA A 119 5.14 -13.95 -17.23
CA ALA A 119 3.81 -13.32 -17.18
C ALA A 119 3.07 -13.33 -18.53
N ALA A 120 3.80 -13.33 -19.65
CA ALA A 120 3.24 -13.46 -20.98
C ALA A 120 2.69 -14.86 -21.29
N ARG A 121 3.17 -15.90 -20.59
CA ARG A 121 2.79 -17.31 -20.82
C ARG A 121 1.63 -17.79 -19.95
N VAL A 122 1.38 -17.13 -18.83
CA VAL A 122 0.32 -17.48 -17.87
C VAL A 122 -0.92 -16.66 -18.20
N GLN A 123 -2.08 -17.29 -18.34
CA GLN A 123 -3.33 -16.58 -18.64
C GLN A 123 -3.95 -15.90 -17.40
N PRO A 124 -4.69 -14.78 -17.56
CA PRO A 124 -5.35 -14.08 -16.46
C PRO A 124 -6.24 -14.93 -15.55
N ASP A 125 -6.85 -15.99 -16.09
CA ASP A 125 -7.70 -16.92 -15.36
C ASP A 125 -6.92 -17.97 -14.53
N GLU A 126 -5.61 -18.11 -14.76
CA GLU A 126 -4.68 -18.87 -13.91
C GLU A 126 -4.27 -18.05 -12.66
N GLN A 127 -5.26 -17.61 -11.87
CA GLN A 127 -5.09 -16.59 -10.84
C GLN A 127 -3.99 -16.89 -9.82
N GLU A 128 -3.88 -18.12 -9.32
CA GLU A 128 -2.84 -18.47 -8.36
C GLU A 128 -1.43 -18.35 -8.96
N ALA A 129 -1.24 -18.78 -10.22
CA ALA A 129 0.04 -18.65 -10.91
C ALA A 129 0.40 -17.17 -11.14
N ARG A 130 -0.59 -16.32 -11.43
CA ARG A 130 -0.38 -14.87 -11.55
C ARG A 130 -0.07 -14.20 -10.22
N ILE A 131 -0.70 -14.62 -9.12
CA ILE A 131 -0.35 -14.15 -7.76
C ILE A 131 1.08 -14.56 -7.38
N ALA A 132 1.51 -15.78 -7.73
CA ALA A 132 2.88 -16.22 -7.48
C ALA A 132 3.91 -15.37 -8.26
N LEU A 133 3.61 -15.02 -9.51
CA LEU A 133 4.44 -14.09 -10.30
C LEU A 133 4.43 -12.68 -9.72
N LEU A 134 3.26 -12.20 -9.26
CA LEU A 134 3.12 -10.90 -8.61
C LEU A 134 3.99 -10.81 -7.36
N GLN A 135 3.98 -11.82 -6.49
CA GLN A 135 4.84 -11.85 -5.28
C GLN A 135 6.32 -11.63 -5.64
N ARG A 136 6.82 -12.38 -6.64
CA ARG A 136 8.21 -12.27 -7.10
C ARG A 136 8.51 -10.90 -7.69
N LEU A 137 7.57 -10.36 -8.44
CA LEU A 137 7.67 -9.03 -9.03
C LEU A 137 7.66 -7.92 -7.97
N LEU A 138 6.85 -8.03 -6.91
CA LEU A 138 6.82 -7.07 -5.81
C LEU A 138 8.16 -7.03 -5.08
N ALA A 139 8.79 -8.19 -4.85
CA ALA A 139 10.14 -8.27 -4.30
C ALA A 139 11.17 -7.58 -5.22
N LEU A 140 11.15 -7.87 -6.52
CA LEU A 140 12.05 -7.23 -7.49
C LEU A 140 11.81 -5.72 -7.60
N ARG A 141 10.55 -5.27 -7.59
CA ARG A 141 10.16 -3.85 -7.59
C ARG A 141 10.78 -3.12 -6.40
N ARG A 142 10.78 -3.74 -5.22
CA ARG A 142 11.42 -3.19 -4.01
C ARG A 142 12.93 -3.05 -4.21
N GLU A 143 13.60 -4.07 -4.74
CA GLU A 143 15.04 -4.01 -5.02
C GLU A 143 15.39 -2.90 -6.02
N ILE A 144 14.62 -2.78 -7.11
CA ILE A 144 14.78 -1.71 -8.10
C ILE A 144 14.57 -0.34 -7.45
N ALA A 145 13.49 -0.17 -6.67
CA ALA A 145 13.20 1.09 -5.99
C ALA A 145 14.31 1.50 -5.01
N PHE A 146 14.87 0.55 -4.28
CA PHE A 146 15.92 0.79 -3.28
C PHE A 146 17.29 1.09 -3.89
N ALA A 147 17.49 0.76 -5.17
CA ALA A 147 18.68 1.17 -5.92
C ALA A 147 18.67 2.65 -6.32
N ASN A 148 17.59 3.40 -6.05
CA ASN A 148 17.51 4.82 -6.35
C ASN A 148 18.59 5.63 -5.59
N PRO A 149 19.49 6.35 -6.29
CA PRO A 149 20.56 7.14 -5.67
C PRO A 149 20.07 8.18 -4.65
N LEU A 150 18.86 8.72 -4.82
CA LEU A 150 18.27 9.70 -3.89
C LEU A 150 18.00 9.12 -2.50
N LEU A 151 17.90 7.79 -2.38
CA LEU A 151 17.67 7.11 -1.11
C LEU A 151 18.97 6.80 -0.37
N ALA A 152 20.12 6.79 -1.07
CA ALA A 152 21.39 6.30 -0.54
C ALA A 152 21.86 7.05 0.71
N SER A 153 21.59 8.35 0.80
CA SER A 153 21.96 9.17 1.97
C SER A 153 20.97 9.07 3.14
N ILE A 154 19.80 8.46 2.94
CA ILE A 154 18.76 8.34 3.97
C ILE A 154 19.04 7.09 4.81
N SER A 155 19.73 7.26 5.93
CA SER A 155 20.06 6.15 6.84
C SER A 155 18.97 5.87 7.89
N LYS A 156 18.07 6.82 8.12
CA LYS A 156 16.99 6.75 9.11
C LYS A 156 15.73 7.42 8.59
N ILE A 157 14.57 6.87 8.95
CA ILE A 157 13.26 7.51 8.74
C ILE A 157 12.59 7.68 10.09
N LEU A 158 12.19 8.92 10.41
CA LEU A 158 11.36 9.23 11.56
C LEU A 158 9.91 8.93 11.23
N PHE A 159 9.22 8.19 12.10
CA PHE A 159 7.81 7.88 11.93
C PHE A 159 7.11 7.73 13.27
N ILE A 160 5.79 7.82 13.24
CA ILE A 160 4.93 7.44 14.35
C ILE A 160 4.22 6.14 14.02
N THR A 161 3.93 5.36 15.04
CA THR A 161 2.93 4.30 14.97
C THR A 161 1.65 4.80 15.58
N ARG A 162 0.54 4.42 14.94
CA ARG A 162 -0.82 4.70 15.38
C ARG A 162 -1.65 3.45 15.24
N GLU A 163 -2.60 3.26 16.13
CA GLU A 163 -3.61 2.24 15.98
C GLU A 163 -4.44 2.45 14.71
N ALA A 164 -4.73 1.35 14.02
CA ALA A 164 -5.72 1.36 12.96
C ALA A 164 -7.10 1.53 13.61
N LEU A 165 -7.81 2.59 13.24
CA LEU A 165 -9.14 2.87 13.75
C LEU A 165 -10.09 1.68 13.48
N PRO A 166 -11.12 1.45 14.32
CA PRO A 166 -11.94 0.24 14.28
C PRO A 166 -12.53 -0.03 12.88
N THR A 167 -12.92 -1.27 12.60
CA THR A 167 -13.22 -1.74 11.24
C THR A 167 -14.21 -0.89 10.45
N ASP A 168 -15.21 -0.31 11.11
CA ASP A 168 -16.13 0.66 10.50
C ASP A 168 -15.42 1.94 10.03
N GLU A 169 -14.50 2.48 10.83
CA GLU A 169 -13.64 3.61 10.44
C GLU A 169 -12.53 3.20 9.45
N TYR A 170 -12.08 1.94 9.50
CA TYR A 170 -11.07 1.36 8.60
C TYR A 170 -11.60 1.15 7.17
N HIS A 171 -12.87 0.74 7.03
CA HIS A 171 -13.47 0.43 5.73
C HIS A 171 -13.99 1.68 4.99
N TRP A 172 -14.44 2.70 5.73
CA TRP A 172 -14.99 3.92 5.14
C TRP A 172 -14.00 5.09 5.12
N GLY A 173 -12.83 4.89 5.71
CA GLY A 173 -11.82 5.93 5.88
C GLY A 173 -12.18 6.85 7.03
N VAL A 174 -11.14 7.36 7.68
CA VAL A 174 -11.32 8.36 8.75
C VAL A 174 -11.42 9.71 8.10
N HIS A 175 -12.32 10.56 8.60
CA HIS A 175 -12.32 11.94 8.16
C HIS A 175 -10.94 12.49 8.47
N MET A 176 -10.24 13.05 7.46
CA MET A 176 -8.82 13.41 7.56
C MET A 176 -8.50 14.38 8.72
N CYS A 177 -9.52 15.02 9.29
CA CYS A 177 -9.41 15.90 10.45
C CYS A 177 -9.47 15.16 11.80
N ASP A 178 -10.08 13.98 11.87
CA ASP A 178 -10.36 13.30 13.15
C ASP A 178 -9.08 12.82 13.82
N GLN A 179 -8.01 12.61 13.03
CA GLN A 179 -6.69 12.32 13.56
C GLN A 179 -6.15 13.38 14.53
N TYR A 180 -6.61 14.64 14.45
CA TYR A 180 -6.16 15.73 15.31
C TYR A 180 -6.95 15.82 16.63
N PHE A 181 -7.92 14.94 16.84
CA PHE A 181 -8.69 14.88 18.08
C PHE A 181 -8.08 13.82 19.00
N GLY A 182 -7.62 14.24 20.18
CA GLY A 182 -6.93 13.33 21.09
C GLY A 182 -7.83 12.19 21.57
N PHE A 183 -9.14 12.42 21.70
CA PHE A 183 -10.12 11.40 22.02
C PHE A 183 -10.36 10.35 20.91
N HIS A 184 -9.72 10.48 19.74
CA HIS A 184 -9.63 9.46 18.68
C HIS A 184 -8.21 8.90 18.51
N ALA A 185 -7.26 9.31 19.37
CA ALA A 185 -5.86 8.92 19.20
C ALA A 185 -5.55 7.52 19.76
N THR A 186 -6.45 6.96 20.56
CA THR A 186 -6.39 5.59 21.09
C THR A 186 -7.76 4.92 20.99
N LEU A 187 -7.81 3.58 20.86
CA LEU A 187 -9.04 2.82 21.02
C LEU A 187 -9.42 2.77 22.51
N HIS A 188 -10.06 3.83 22.98
CA HIS A 188 -10.58 3.93 24.35
C HIS A 188 -9.54 3.81 25.48
N GLY A 189 -8.33 4.34 25.27
CA GLY A 189 -7.26 4.35 26.28
C GLY A 189 -6.55 3.00 26.46
N THR A 190 -6.75 2.03 25.56
CA THR A 190 -6.24 0.66 25.70
C THR A 190 -5.01 0.34 24.84
N THR A 191 -4.60 1.26 23.98
CA THR A 191 -3.64 0.98 22.92
C THR A 191 -2.23 0.70 23.42
N GLN A 192 -1.67 -0.42 22.98
CA GLN A 192 -0.24 -0.71 23.03
C GLN A 192 0.35 -0.53 21.63
N GLY A 193 1.45 0.23 21.51
CA GLY A 193 2.16 0.39 20.24
C GLY A 193 1.92 1.72 19.52
N ASN A 194 1.39 2.74 20.17
CA ASN A 194 1.55 4.12 19.73
C ASN A 194 2.93 4.63 20.18
N GLY A 195 3.65 5.36 19.34
CA GLY A 195 4.96 5.86 19.72
C GLY A 195 5.70 6.63 18.64
N LEU A 196 6.86 7.13 19.01
CA LEU A 196 7.79 7.84 18.16
C LEU A 196 9.00 6.96 17.86
N TYR A 197 9.24 6.66 16.58
CA TYR A 197 10.21 5.66 16.16
C TYR A 197 11.18 6.21 15.11
N ALA A 198 12.40 5.68 15.13
CA ALA A 198 13.31 5.76 14.00
C ALA A 198 13.43 4.38 13.33
N LEU A 199 13.20 4.31 12.02
CA LEU A 199 13.51 3.15 11.20
C LEU A 199 14.96 3.27 10.74
N GLU A 200 15.83 2.42 11.24
CA GLU A 200 17.26 2.38 10.92
C GLU A 200 17.52 1.40 9.79
N GLY A 201 18.37 1.79 8.84
CA GLY A 201 18.63 1.00 7.64
C GLY A 201 17.36 0.72 6.83
N PRO A 202 16.53 1.73 6.52
CA PRO A 202 15.19 1.56 5.94
C PRO A 202 15.17 0.80 4.61
N TRP A 203 16.30 0.87 3.88
CA TRP A 203 16.48 0.26 2.56
C TRP A 203 17.24 -1.08 2.62
N SER A 204 17.56 -1.57 3.82
CA SER A 204 18.27 -2.84 3.99
C SER A 204 17.32 -4.04 3.96
N ALA A 205 17.89 -5.25 3.95
CA ALA A 205 17.14 -6.48 4.09
C ALA A 205 16.53 -6.66 5.50
N GLN A 206 17.06 -5.96 6.51
CA GLN A 206 16.64 -6.07 7.91
C GLN A 206 16.54 -4.68 8.54
N PRO A 207 15.54 -3.86 8.14
CA PRO A 207 15.35 -2.56 8.76
C PRO A 207 14.95 -2.75 10.24
N ARG A 208 15.45 -1.86 11.11
CA ARG A 208 15.19 -1.93 12.56
C ARG A 208 14.39 -0.72 13.03
N ALA A 209 13.20 -0.95 13.57
CA ALA A 209 12.47 0.09 14.27
C ALA A 209 12.99 0.25 15.70
N ARG A 210 13.30 1.47 16.12
CA ARG A 210 13.70 1.80 17.49
C ARG A 210 12.77 2.85 18.07
N ASN A 211 12.13 2.54 19.19
CA ASN A 211 11.32 3.50 19.95
C ASN A 211 12.27 4.55 20.56
N LEU A 212 12.06 5.82 20.22
CA LEU A 212 12.90 6.94 20.65
C LEU A 212 12.66 7.34 22.10
N LEU A 213 11.50 6.99 22.66
CA LEU A 213 11.07 7.39 23.99
C LEU A 213 11.06 6.25 25.00
N ALA A 214 11.52 5.05 24.61
CA ALA A 214 11.46 3.83 25.42
C ALA A 214 12.08 3.98 26.82
N ASP A 215 13.11 4.81 26.97
CA ASP A 215 13.80 5.05 28.24
C ASP A 215 13.78 6.54 28.64
N SER A 216 12.85 7.32 28.08
CA SER A 216 12.76 8.76 28.29
C SER A 216 11.64 9.14 29.24
N THR A 217 11.88 10.15 30.08
CA THR A 217 10.86 10.83 30.87
C THR A 217 10.83 12.32 30.50
N VAL A 218 9.67 12.95 30.68
CA VAL A 218 9.48 14.37 30.43
C VAL A 218 10.36 15.17 31.40
N ALA A 219 11.30 15.95 30.86
CA ALA A 219 12.27 16.68 31.68
C ALA A 219 11.69 17.92 32.38
N SER A 220 10.68 18.57 31.78
CA SER A 220 10.15 19.86 32.23
C SER A 220 8.68 20.05 31.87
N GLY A 221 8.01 20.99 32.54
CA GLY A 221 6.61 21.33 32.32
C GLY A 221 5.64 20.54 33.21
N PRO A 222 4.32 20.64 32.94
CA PRO A 222 3.29 20.05 33.80
C PRO A 222 3.39 18.54 33.99
N ARG A 223 4.01 17.83 33.04
CA ARG A 223 4.14 16.36 33.03
C ARG A 223 5.52 15.87 33.46
N ARG A 224 6.32 16.71 34.12
CA ARG A 224 7.72 16.40 34.47
C ARG A 224 7.81 15.10 35.27
N GLY A 225 8.70 14.21 34.84
CA GLY A 225 8.95 12.91 35.45
C GLY A 225 8.08 11.79 34.90
N GLU A 226 7.06 12.09 34.10
CA GLU A 226 6.21 11.09 33.46
C GLU A 226 6.85 10.50 32.20
N ARG A 227 6.47 9.27 31.86
CA ARG A 227 6.77 8.64 30.57
C ARG A 227 5.62 8.87 29.59
N LEU A 228 5.93 8.85 28.29
CA LEU A 228 4.95 8.97 27.22
C LEU A 228 4.71 7.59 26.58
N ASP A 229 3.99 6.71 27.29
CA ASP A 229 3.83 5.31 26.87
C ASP A 229 2.46 5.05 26.21
N ASN A 230 1.34 5.37 26.88
CA ASN A 230 -0.02 5.01 26.46
C ASN A 230 -0.83 6.23 26.02
N GLY A 231 -0.55 6.73 24.81
CA GLY A 231 -1.22 7.91 24.26
C GLY A 231 -1.15 7.97 22.75
N GLY A 232 -1.57 9.09 22.18
CA GLY A 232 -1.48 9.36 20.74
C GLY A 232 -0.27 10.19 20.38
N PHE A 233 0.41 9.86 19.27
CA PHE A 233 1.50 10.66 18.72
C PHE A 233 1.08 11.24 17.36
N LEU A 234 1.49 12.47 17.06
CA LEU A 234 1.21 13.13 15.79
C LEU A 234 2.37 14.03 15.34
N ALA A 235 2.39 14.25 14.02
CA ALA A 235 3.17 15.29 13.35
C ALA A 235 4.61 15.43 13.87
N PRO A 236 5.40 14.34 13.89
CA PRO A 236 6.81 14.46 14.20
C PRO A 236 7.49 15.31 13.11
N ASP A 237 8.34 16.24 13.53
CA ASP A 237 9.17 17.03 12.64
C ASP A 237 10.61 17.03 13.16
N VAL A 238 11.57 17.11 12.24
CA VAL A 238 13.00 17.07 12.57
C VAL A 238 13.63 18.43 12.27
N SER A 239 14.46 18.92 13.19
CA SER A 239 15.22 20.15 12.96
C SER A 239 16.13 20.01 11.73
N TYR A 240 16.46 21.14 11.10
CA TYR A 240 17.31 21.18 9.89
C TYR A 240 18.65 20.45 10.06
N ASP A 241 19.24 20.50 11.26
CA ASP A 241 20.49 19.82 11.61
C ASP A 241 20.32 18.34 11.99
N GLY A 242 19.09 17.83 12.01
CA GLY A 242 18.78 16.44 12.37
C GLY A 242 18.93 16.11 13.86
N ARG A 243 19.08 17.12 14.75
CA ARG A 243 19.44 16.91 16.17
C ARG A 243 18.27 17.00 17.13
N GLN A 244 17.14 17.57 16.71
CA GLN A 244 15.96 17.75 17.54
C GLN A 244 14.74 17.20 16.80
N ILE A 245 13.80 16.65 17.56
CA ILE A 245 12.52 16.17 17.05
C ILE A 245 11.44 16.91 17.80
N LEU A 246 10.57 17.62 17.09
CA LEU A 246 9.33 18.15 17.64
C LEU A 246 8.23 17.13 17.38
N PHE A 247 7.35 16.88 18.34
CA PHE A 247 6.21 16.00 18.13
C PHE A 247 5.04 16.38 19.03
N ALA A 248 3.84 15.99 18.62
CA ALA A 248 2.64 16.15 19.43
C ALA A 248 2.30 14.86 20.17
N TYR A 249 1.91 14.96 21.44
CA TYR A 249 1.41 13.84 22.25
C TYR A 249 0.11 14.19 22.99
N THR A 250 -0.78 13.23 23.12
CA THR A 250 -2.01 13.29 23.92
C THR A 250 -2.18 12.01 24.72
N ASP A 251 -2.86 12.06 25.86
CA ASP A 251 -3.17 10.87 26.66
C ASP A 251 -4.21 9.96 26.01
N GLY A 252 -4.91 10.46 24.99
CA GLY A 252 -5.86 9.64 24.26
C GLY A 252 -7.12 9.33 25.06
N ASP A 253 -7.46 10.17 26.06
CA ASP A 253 -8.65 9.98 26.90
C ASP A 253 -9.91 9.93 26.01
N PRO A 254 -10.76 8.90 26.12
CA PRO A 254 -11.88 8.69 25.19
C PRO A 254 -13.12 9.53 25.49
N SER A 255 -12.97 10.62 26.24
CA SER A 255 -14.04 11.58 26.47
C SER A 255 -14.35 12.35 25.17
N ILE A 256 -15.16 11.73 24.30
CA ILE A 256 -15.52 12.24 22.97
C ILE A 256 -16.08 13.66 23.08
N ARG A 257 -15.54 14.59 22.28
CA ARG A 257 -15.92 16.02 22.22
C ARG A 257 -15.75 16.79 23.54
N VAL A 258 -15.00 16.25 24.49
CA VAL A 258 -14.57 16.99 25.68
C VAL A 258 -13.16 17.50 25.43
N TRP A 259 -12.95 18.81 25.55
CA TRP A 259 -11.64 19.43 25.38
C TRP A 259 -10.98 19.70 26.73
N ASN A 260 -9.92 18.96 27.03
CA ASN A 260 -9.13 19.10 28.25
C ASN A 260 -7.68 18.64 28.00
N ALA A 261 -6.85 18.70 29.04
CA ALA A 261 -5.43 18.34 28.92
C ALA A 261 -5.17 16.89 28.47
N ARG A 262 -6.11 15.96 28.66
CA ARG A 262 -5.96 14.55 28.29
C ARG A 262 -6.53 14.21 26.90
N THR A 263 -7.31 15.12 26.32
CA THR A 263 -7.95 14.96 25.00
C THR A 263 -7.41 15.93 23.94
N ALA A 264 -6.55 16.87 24.34
CA ALA A 264 -5.80 17.75 23.46
C ALA A 264 -4.36 17.25 23.26
N PHE A 265 -3.77 17.62 22.13
CA PHE A 265 -2.35 17.38 21.85
C PHE A 265 -1.48 18.49 22.45
N HIS A 266 -0.36 18.08 23.06
CA HIS A 266 0.68 18.95 23.58
C HIS A 266 1.97 18.74 22.79
N ILE A 267 2.78 19.78 22.69
CA ILE A 267 4.01 19.76 21.91
C ILE A 267 5.20 19.40 22.82
N PHE A 268 6.02 18.47 22.35
CA PHE A 268 7.25 18.00 23.00
C PHE A 268 8.42 18.14 22.05
N ARG A 269 9.62 18.24 22.63
CA ARG A 269 10.90 18.30 21.92
C ARG A 269 11.90 17.37 22.59
#